data_AF-V2WS40-F1
#
_entry.id   AF-V2WS40-F1
#
_cell.length_a   1.000
_cell.length_b   1.000
_cell.length_c   1.000
_cell.angle_alpha   90.00
_cell.angle_beta   90.00
_cell.angle_gamma   90.00
#
_symmetry.space_group_name_H-M   'P 1'
#
loop_
_entity.id
_entity.type
_entity.pdbx_description
1 polymer ?
#
loop_
_entity_poly.entity_id
_entity_poly.type
_entity_poly.pdbx_seq_one_letter_code
_entity_poly.pdbx_strand_id
1 'polypeptide(L)'
;MTDRPGEFWKNEKMDLLLAFDPEAKKVTWGDFVDNFKMLFEPLDTALEAQLKLQDLKMKERADEYMYQFLYLAKQTGYNDAAQIIAFKRGLPRSLVLKIMTRPEGAPTTIKDWMSAAIIFDESYKQALEKKKSLSSRSQRWTRRNAAKKEEKKKEEPKKLSKEERFTKIRALVNDQMEEEKSMLLDLMEQEGF
;
A
#
# COMPACT_ATOMS: atom_id res chain seq x y z
N MET A 1 -25.83 -18.54 -26.44
CA MET A 1 -27.07 -18.36 -25.67
C MET A 1 -27.37 -19.72 -25.06
N THR A 2 -27.00 -19.90 -23.80
CA THR A 2 -27.28 -21.11 -23.04
C THR A 2 -28.21 -20.68 -21.94
N ASP A 3 -29.44 -21.19 -21.95
CA ASP A 3 -30.41 -20.95 -20.87
C ASP A 3 -29.75 -21.24 -19.53
N ARG A 4 -30.02 -20.39 -18.54
CA ARG A 4 -29.47 -20.62 -17.20
C ARG A 4 -30.01 -21.96 -16.68
N PRO A 5 -29.26 -22.72 -15.86
CA PRO A 5 -29.71 -24.02 -15.36
C PRO A 5 -31.11 -24.00 -14.73
N GLY A 6 -31.50 -22.89 -14.10
CA GLY A 6 -32.86 -22.69 -13.57
C GLY A 6 -33.95 -22.48 -14.62
N GLU A 7 -33.63 -21.87 -15.77
CA GLU A 7 -34.57 -21.70 -16.88
C GLU A 7 -34.84 -23.04 -17.59
N PHE A 8 -33.79 -23.84 -17.79
CA PHE A 8 -33.92 -25.18 -18.36
C PHE A 8 -34.76 -26.10 -17.47
N TRP A 9 -34.47 -26.12 -16.16
CA TRP A 9 -35.22 -26.90 -15.17
C TRP A 9 -36.68 -26.47 -15.08
N LYS A 10 -36.95 -25.15 -15.12
CA LYS A 10 -38.31 -24.61 -15.14
C LYS A 10 -39.09 -25.10 -16.35
N ASN A 11 -38.48 -25.10 -17.54
CA ASN A 11 -39.13 -25.53 -18.78
C ASN A 11 -39.38 -27.05 -18.77
N GLU A 12 -38.37 -27.85 -18.40
CA GLU A 12 -38.50 -29.31 -18.30
C GLU A 12 -39.58 -29.73 -17.30
N LYS A 13 -39.67 -29.08 -16.14
CA LYS A 13 -40.70 -29.36 -15.13
C LYS A 13 -42.08 -28.82 -15.52
N MET A 14 -42.16 -27.70 -16.24
CA MET A 14 -43.42 -27.22 -16.80
C MET A 14 -43.97 -28.18 -17.85
N ASP A 15 -43.12 -28.71 -18.73
CA ASP A 15 -43.55 -29.67 -19.76
C ASP A 15 -44.10 -30.96 -19.15
N LEU A 16 -43.50 -31.46 -18.06
CA LEU A 16 -44.00 -32.60 -17.30
C LEU A 16 -45.32 -32.33 -16.56
N LEU A 17 -45.61 -31.07 -16.19
CA LEU A 17 -46.86 -30.66 -15.55
C LEU A 17 -47.97 -30.35 -16.58
N LEU A 18 -47.59 -29.89 -17.77
CA LEU A 18 -48.50 -29.55 -18.88
C LEU A 18 -48.86 -30.76 -19.75
N ALA A 19 -47.99 -31.77 -19.81
CA ALA A 19 -48.34 -33.09 -20.30
C ALA A 19 -49.33 -33.72 -19.30
N PHE A 20 -50.61 -33.44 -19.50
CA PHE A 20 -51.73 -33.97 -18.70
C PHE A 20 -51.83 -35.49 -18.93
N ASP A 21 -50.88 -36.23 -18.38
CA ASP A 21 -50.82 -37.68 -18.43
C ASP A 21 -51.58 -38.25 -17.22
N PRO A 22 -52.74 -38.90 -17.43
CA PRO A 22 -53.52 -39.47 -16.34
C PRO A 22 -52.86 -40.69 -15.68
N GLU A 23 -51.82 -41.29 -16.29
CA GLU A 23 -51.04 -42.39 -15.71
C GLU A 23 -49.75 -41.91 -15.03
N ALA A 24 -49.36 -40.64 -15.18
CA ALA A 24 -48.18 -40.10 -14.53
C ALA A 24 -48.34 -40.14 -13.00
N LYS A 25 -47.36 -40.77 -12.34
CA LYS A 25 -47.26 -40.85 -10.88
C LYS A 25 -47.41 -39.44 -10.30
N LYS A 26 -48.53 -39.17 -9.61
CA LYS A 26 -48.81 -37.87 -8.99
C LYS A 26 -47.67 -37.52 -8.04
N VAL A 27 -46.77 -36.65 -8.49
CA VAL A 27 -45.67 -36.12 -7.67
C VAL A 27 -46.32 -35.30 -6.56
N THR A 28 -46.14 -35.73 -5.32
CA THR A 28 -46.69 -34.97 -4.19
C THR A 28 -45.89 -33.69 -3.98
N TRP A 29 -46.47 -32.68 -3.33
CA TRP A 29 -45.74 -31.45 -2.99
C TRP A 29 -44.49 -31.74 -2.14
N GLY A 30 -44.52 -32.79 -1.32
CA GLY A 30 -43.35 -33.28 -0.58
C GLY A 30 -42.23 -33.75 -1.52
N ASP A 31 -42.56 -34.64 -2.48
CA ASP A 31 -41.59 -35.14 -3.48
C ASP A 31 -40.98 -34.02 -4.34
N PHE A 32 -41.76 -32.95 -4.60
CA PHE A 32 -41.29 -31.77 -5.31
C PHE A 32 -40.29 -30.98 -4.45
N VAL A 33 -40.64 -30.67 -3.19
CA VAL A 33 -39.77 -29.92 -2.28
C VAL A 33 -38.49 -30.69 -2.00
N ASP A 34 -38.57 -32.01 -1.85
CA ASP A 34 -37.40 -32.87 -1.62
C ASP A 34 -36.51 -32.93 -2.87
N ASN A 35 -37.07 -33.06 -4.07
CA ASN A 35 -36.28 -32.95 -5.31
C ASN A 35 -35.67 -31.57 -5.50
N PHE A 36 -36.41 -30.50 -5.17
CA PHE A 36 -35.91 -29.14 -5.28
C PHE A 36 -34.74 -28.90 -4.33
N LYS A 37 -34.87 -29.28 -3.06
CA LYS A 37 -33.78 -29.22 -2.08
C LYS A 37 -32.59 -30.08 -2.49
N MET A 38 -32.84 -31.31 -2.95
CA MET A 38 -31.80 -32.20 -3.45
C MET A 38 -31.02 -31.58 -4.64
N LEU A 39 -31.70 -30.86 -5.53
CA LEU A 39 -31.08 -30.25 -6.72
C LEU A 39 -30.44 -28.88 -6.45
N PHE A 40 -30.93 -28.12 -5.46
CA PHE A 40 -30.55 -26.71 -5.27
C PHE A 40 -29.94 -26.35 -3.90
N GLU A 41 -30.08 -27.13 -2.81
CA GLU A 41 -29.47 -26.79 -1.49
C GLU A 41 -27.93 -26.79 -1.50
N PRO A 42 -27.22 -27.78 -2.08
CA PRO A 42 -25.75 -27.73 -2.19
C PRO A 42 -25.28 -26.79 -3.31
N LEU A 43 -26.12 -26.61 -4.33
CA LEU A 43 -25.79 -25.84 -5.52
C LEU A 43 -25.69 -24.34 -5.22
N ASP A 44 -26.57 -23.80 -4.36
CA ASP A 44 -26.55 -22.39 -4.00
C ASP A 44 -25.30 -22.02 -3.19
N THR A 45 -24.89 -22.87 -2.23
CA THR A 45 -23.73 -22.57 -1.37
C THR A 45 -22.42 -22.63 -2.14
N ALA A 46 -22.23 -23.66 -2.97
CA ALA A 46 -21.01 -23.79 -3.78
C ALA A 46 -20.94 -22.71 -4.85
N LEU A 47 -22.04 -22.42 -5.56
CA LEU A 47 -22.08 -21.39 -6.60
C LEU A 47 -21.87 -19.99 -6.01
N GLU A 48 -22.50 -19.69 -4.88
CA GLU A 48 -22.29 -18.42 -4.18
C GLU A 48 -20.84 -18.29 -3.71
N ALA A 49 -20.24 -19.35 -3.18
CA ALA A 49 -18.82 -19.35 -2.81
C ALA A 49 -17.91 -19.14 -4.03
N GLN A 50 -18.23 -19.74 -5.18
CA GLN A 50 -17.50 -19.53 -6.43
C GLN A 50 -17.59 -18.07 -6.90
N LEU A 51 -18.77 -17.45 -6.86
CA LEU A 51 -18.97 -16.03 -7.19
C LEU A 51 -18.18 -15.14 -6.24
N LYS A 52 -18.29 -15.38 -4.92
CA LYS A 52 -17.52 -14.65 -3.90
C LYS A 52 -16.02 -14.79 -4.11
N LEU A 53 -15.51 -15.97 -4.52
CA LEU A 53 -14.09 -16.16 -4.84
C LEU A 53 -13.64 -15.35 -6.06
N GLN A 54 -14.51 -15.12 -7.05
CA GLN A 54 -14.15 -14.29 -8.22
C GLN A 54 -13.96 -12.83 -7.84
N ASP A 55 -14.77 -12.33 -6.92
CA ASP A 55 -14.74 -10.94 -6.45
C ASP A 55 -13.76 -10.73 -5.29
N LEU A 56 -13.30 -11.82 -4.65
CA LEU A 56 -12.38 -11.77 -3.53
C LEU A 56 -11.02 -11.21 -3.95
N LYS A 57 -10.62 -10.09 -3.35
CA LYS A 57 -9.31 -9.47 -3.56
C LYS A 57 -8.59 -9.23 -2.24
N MET A 58 -7.29 -9.47 -2.24
CA MET A 58 -6.39 -9.12 -1.15
C MET A 58 -6.35 -7.59 -1.02
N LYS A 59 -6.60 -7.10 0.20
CA LYS A 59 -6.55 -5.67 0.55
C LYS A 59 -5.21 -5.31 1.19
N GLU A 60 -5.13 -5.36 2.52
CA GLU A 60 -3.94 -4.92 3.26
C GLU A 60 -3.11 -6.05 3.87
N ARG A 61 -3.72 -7.22 4.13
CA ARG A 61 -3.01 -8.33 4.74
C ARG A 61 -3.27 -9.65 4.05
N ALA A 62 -2.19 -10.39 3.82
CA ALA A 62 -2.24 -11.69 3.17
C ALA A 62 -2.94 -12.75 4.04
N ASP A 63 -2.76 -12.72 5.36
CA ASP A 63 -3.36 -13.67 6.31
C ASP A 63 -4.90 -13.58 6.35
N GLU A 64 -5.45 -12.37 6.39
CA GLU A 64 -6.91 -12.16 6.33
C GLU A 64 -7.51 -12.64 5.01
N TYR A 65 -6.87 -12.29 3.89
CA TYR A 65 -7.27 -12.75 2.56
C TYR A 65 -7.25 -14.28 2.48
N MET A 66 -6.22 -14.90 3.05
CA MET A 66 -6.05 -16.35 3.07
C MET A 66 -7.15 -17.06 3.86
N TYR A 67 -7.52 -16.52 5.03
CA TYR A 67 -8.64 -17.05 5.83
C TYR A 67 -9.96 -17.02 5.05
N GLN A 68 -10.28 -15.88 4.43
CA GLN A 68 -11.48 -15.72 3.61
C GLN A 68 -11.47 -16.66 2.40
N PHE A 69 -10.34 -16.75 1.71
CA PHE A 69 -10.18 -17.63 0.56
C PHE A 69 -10.37 -19.10 0.95
N LEU A 70 -9.71 -19.56 2.02
CA LEU A 70 -9.82 -20.95 2.49
C LEU A 70 -11.26 -21.31 2.87
N TYR A 71 -11.96 -20.40 3.55
CA TYR A 71 -13.36 -20.61 3.93
C TYR A 71 -14.25 -20.84 2.71
N LEU A 72 -14.13 -19.99 1.69
CA LEU A 72 -14.92 -20.12 0.46
C LEU A 72 -14.46 -21.33 -0.38
N ALA A 73 -13.16 -21.55 -0.52
CA ALA A 73 -12.60 -22.66 -1.31
C ALA A 73 -13.07 -24.03 -0.79
N LYS A 74 -13.19 -24.20 0.53
CA LYS A 74 -13.75 -25.42 1.15
C LYS A 74 -15.19 -25.71 0.71
N GLN A 75 -15.98 -24.68 0.41
CA GLN A 75 -17.37 -24.81 -0.03
C GLN A 75 -17.49 -25.15 -1.51
N THR A 76 -16.45 -24.89 -2.30
CA THR A 76 -16.45 -25.11 -3.76
C THR A 76 -16.05 -26.52 -4.19
N GLY A 77 -15.38 -27.28 -3.34
CA GLY A 77 -14.82 -28.59 -3.70
C GLY A 77 -13.67 -28.53 -4.72
N TYR A 78 -13.06 -27.36 -4.94
CA TYR A 78 -11.96 -27.20 -5.90
C TYR A 78 -10.73 -28.04 -5.53
N ASN A 79 -10.09 -28.60 -6.56
CA ASN A 79 -8.76 -29.19 -6.44
C ASN A 79 -7.68 -28.08 -6.37
N ASP A 80 -6.44 -28.46 -6.03
CA ASP A 80 -5.35 -27.49 -5.86
C ASP A 80 -5.10 -26.64 -7.10
N ALA A 81 -5.17 -27.21 -8.31
CA ALA A 81 -4.98 -26.45 -9.54
C ALA A 81 -6.03 -25.34 -9.70
N ALA A 82 -7.31 -25.65 -9.48
CA ALA A 82 -8.40 -24.69 -9.52
C ALA A 82 -8.30 -23.65 -8.39
N GLN A 83 -7.93 -24.08 -7.18
CA GLN A 83 -7.71 -23.18 -6.06
C GLN A 83 -6.56 -22.20 -6.34
N ILE A 84 -5.45 -22.66 -6.93
CA ILE A 84 -4.31 -21.80 -7.27
C ILE A 84 -4.71 -20.74 -8.31
N ILE A 85 -5.50 -21.11 -9.32
CA ILE A 85 -5.99 -20.17 -10.33
C ILE A 85 -6.87 -19.09 -9.68
N ALA A 86 -7.82 -19.51 -8.82
CA ALA A 86 -8.69 -18.60 -8.10
C ALA A 86 -7.89 -17.69 -7.14
N PHE A 87 -6.94 -18.25 -6.40
CA PHE A 87 -6.10 -17.52 -5.43
C PHE A 87 -5.25 -16.46 -6.13
N LYS A 88 -4.58 -16.81 -7.23
CA LYS A 88 -3.80 -15.87 -8.05
C LYS A 88 -4.64 -14.69 -8.54
N ARG A 89 -5.93 -14.89 -8.81
CA ARG A 89 -6.83 -13.85 -9.30
C ARG A 89 -7.10 -12.74 -8.28
N GLY A 90 -7.17 -13.11 -7.00
CA GLY A 90 -7.40 -12.16 -5.91
C GLY A 90 -6.14 -11.48 -5.41
N LEU A 91 -4.95 -11.96 -5.77
CA LEU A 91 -3.68 -11.37 -5.36
C LEU A 91 -3.26 -10.18 -6.25
N PRO A 92 -2.51 -9.20 -5.69
CA PRO A 92 -1.87 -8.17 -6.49
C PRO A 92 -0.88 -8.79 -7.49
N ARG A 93 -0.87 -8.30 -8.73
CA ARG A 93 0.00 -8.84 -9.80
C ARG A 93 1.49 -8.86 -9.41
N SER A 94 1.95 -7.86 -8.67
CA SER A 94 3.33 -7.79 -8.17
C SER A 94 3.68 -8.96 -7.25
N LEU A 95 2.76 -9.35 -6.36
CA LEU A 95 2.93 -10.46 -5.45
C LEU A 95 2.94 -11.79 -6.21
N VAL A 96 2.00 -11.99 -7.14
CA VAL A 96 1.95 -13.19 -7.99
C VAL A 96 3.25 -13.39 -8.73
N LEU A 97 3.76 -12.34 -9.38
CA LEU A 97 5.02 -12.40 -10.12
C LEU A 97 6.19 -12.77 -9.20
N LYS A 98 6.27 -12.14 -8.02
CA LYS A 98 7.32 -12.40 -7.03
C LYS A 98 7.33 -13.86 -6.55
N ILE A 99 6.15 -14.45 -6.35
CA ILE A 99 5.99 -15.85 -5.95
C ILE A 99 6.37 -16.81 -7.09
N MET A 100 6.06 -16.47 -8.34
CA MET A 100 6.42 -17.32 -9.50
C MET A 100 7.90 -17.31 -9.82
N THR A 101 8.59 -16.18 -9.60
CA THR A 101 10.02 -16.00 -9.91
C THR A 101 10.93 -16.37 -8.74
N ARG A 102 10.45 -17.17 -7.78
CA ARG A 102 11.25 -17.67 -6.66
C ARG A 102 12.33 -18.64 -7.15
N PRO A 103 13.53 -18.62 -6.55
CA PRO A 103 14.59 -19.57 -6.90
C PRO A 103 14.23 -21.02 -6.57
N GLU A 104 13.34 -21.25 -5.60
CA GLU A 104 12.81 -22.58 -5.25
C GLU A 104 11.82 -23.15 -6.29
N GLY A 105 11.48 -22.35 -7.31
CA GLY A 105 10.49 -22.69 -8.33
C GLY A 105 9.07 -22.25 -7.99
N ALA A 106 8.20 -22.33 -9.01
CA ALA A 106 6.81 -21.96 -8.90
C ALA A 106 6.07 -22.94 -7.98
N PRO A 107 5.35 -22.46 -6.96
CA PRO A 107 4.61 -23.36 -6.08
C PRO A 107 3.51 -24.12 -6.85
N THR A 108 3.35 -25.39 -6.54
CA THR A 108 2.39 -26.31 -7.18
C THR A 108 1.18 -26.61 -6.31
N THR A 109 1.24 -26.31 -5.02
CA THR A 109 0.19 -26.55 -4.03
C THR A 109 -0.40 -25.22 -3.57
N ILE A 110 -1.70 -25.17 -3.28
CA ILE A 110 -2.34 -23.97 -2.72
C ILE A 110 -1.67 -23.53 -1.40
N LYS A 111 -1.26 -24.50 -0.57
CA LYS A 111 -0.56 -24.25 0.69
C LYS A 111 0.79 -23.55 0.49
N ASP A 112 1.53 -23.91 -0.56
CA ASP A 112 2.82 -23.30 -0.87
C ASP A 112 2.66 -21.89 -1.46
N TRP A 113 1.58 -21.68 -2.21
CA TRP A 113 1.17 -20.34 -2.66
C TRP A 113 0.84 -19.42 -1.50
N MET A 114 0.09 -19.95 -0.53
CA MET A 114 -0.33 -19.25 0.67
C MET A 114 0.85 -18.87 1.58
N SER A 115 1.74 -19.81 1.88
CA SER A 115 2.94 -19.53 2.68
C SER A 115 3.84 -18.48 2.02
N ALA A 116 4.03 -18.56 0.69
CA ALA A 116 4.78 -17.58 -0.07
C ALA A 116 4.16 -16.19 0.00
N ALA A 117 2.83 -16.10 -0.13
CA ALA A 117 2.12 -14.82 -0.09
C ALA A 117 2.31 -14.10 1.24
N ILE A 118 2.26 -14.82 2.36
CA ILE A 118 2.53 -14.25 3.70
C ILE A 118 3.96 -13.72 3.79
N ILE A 119 4.96 -14.53 3.42
CA ILE A 119 6.38 -14.15 3.50
C ILE A 119 6.64 -12.88 2.70
N PHE A 120 6.09 -12.79 1.48
CA PHE A 120 6.31 -11.62 0.63
C PHE A 120 5.54 -10.38 1.09
N ASP A 121 4.31 -10.52 1.59
CA ASP A 121 3.54 -9.40 2.14
C ASP A 121 4.25 -8.79 3.36
N GLU A 122 4.74 -9.62 4.27
CA GLU A 122 5.54 -9.19 5.42
C GLU A 122 6.84 -8.50 4.99
N SER A 123 7.55 -9.09 4.02
CA SER A 123 8.78 -8.48 3.47
C SER A 123 8.52 -7.09 2.85
N TYR A 124 7.37 -6.92 2.21
CA TYR A 124 6.97 -5.65 1.61
C TYR A 124 6.65 -4.59 2.68
N LYS A 125 5.95 -4.99 3.75
CA LYS A 125 5.71 -4.13 4.92
C LYS A 125 7.01 -3.68 5.58
N GLN A 126 7.96 -4.60 5.80
CA GLN A 126 9.28 -4.27 6.32
C GLN A 126 10.04 -3.29 5.41
N ALA A 127 9.99 -3.49 4.09
CA ALA A 127 10.62 -2.60 3.13
C ALA A 127 9.99 -1.19 3.15
N LEU A 128 8.67 -1.09 3.27
CA LEU A 128 7.96 0.19 3.41
C LEU A 128 8.34 0.91 4.71
N GLU A 129 8.41 0.20 5.83
CA GLU A 129 8.84 0.78 7.12
C GLU A 129 10.29 1.28 7.05
N LYS A 130 11.18 0.50 6.44
CA LYS A 130 12.57 0.91 6.21
C LYS A 130 12.65 2.15 5.31
N LYS A 131 11.84 2.23 4.26
CA LYS A 131 11.75 3.43 3.40
C LYS A 131 11.24 4.64 4.18
N LYS A 132 10.21 4.48 5.02
CA LYS A 132 9.69 5.53 5.90
C LYS A 132 10.75 6.02 6.89
N SER A 133 11.48 5.10 7.52
CA SER A 133 12.54 5.47 8.48
C SER A 133 13.74 6.16 7.81
N LEU A 134 14.13 5.74 6.62
CA LEU A 134 15.15 6.41 5.80
C LEU A 134 14.70 7.81 5.36
N SER A 135 13.44 7.97 4.93
CA SER A 135 12.86 9.26 4.61
C SER A 135 12.87 10.20 5.81
N SER A 136 12.42 9.72 6.97
CA SER A 136 12.47 10.47 8.23
C SER A 136 13.89 10.83 8.65
N ARG A 137 14.87 9.94 8.43
CA ARG A 137 16.29 10.20 8.71
C ARG A 137 16.87 11.25 7.77
N SER A 138 16.51 11.21 6.49
CA SER A 138 16.89 12.21 5.48
C SER A 138 16.33 13.59 5.83
N GLN A 139 15.03 13.69 6.15
CA GLN A 139 14.41 14.95 6.60
C GLN A 139 15.05 15.50 7.88
N ARG A 140 15.45 14.62 8.80
CA ARG A 140 16.15 15.04 10.03
C ARG A 140 17.55 15.57 9.71
N TRP A 141 18.25 14.95 8.77
CA TRP A 141 19.57 15.37 8.33
C TRP A 141 19.53 16.74 7.64
N THR A 142 18.57 16.97 6.73
CA THR A 142 18.40 18.26 6.06
C THR A 142 18.07 19.38 7.05
N ARG A 143 17.16 19.16 8.00
CA ARG A 143 16.85 20.14 9.08
C ARG A 143 18.06 20.47 9.93
N ARG A 144 18.85 19.47 10.32
CA ARG A 144 20.05 19.66 11.15
C ARG A 144 21.12 20.48 10.43
N ASN A 145 21.30 20.25 9.13
CA ASN A 145 22.23 21.03 8.31
C ASN A 145 21.75 22.47 8.07
N ALA A 146 20.43 22.68 7.92
CA ALA A 146 19.86 24.02 7.84
C ALA A 146 20.07 24.80 9.15
N ALA A 147 19.81 24.19 10.31
CA ALA A 147 20.05 24.81 11.62
C ALA A 147 21.53 25.17 11.83
N LYS A 148 22.45 24.26 11.52
CA LYS A 148 23.90 24.54 11.58
C LYS A 148 24.33 25.67 10.63
N LYS A 149 23.68 25.81 9.47
CA LYS A 149 23.95 26.91 8.52
C LYS A 149 23.43 28.25 9.05
N GLU A 150 22.31 28.24 9.77
CA GLU A 150 21.80 29.45 10.43
C GLU A 150 22.60 29.85 11.67
N GLU A 151 23.07 28.89 12.47
CA GLU A 151 23.98 29.16 13.58
C GLU A 151 25.30 29.77 13.09
N LYS A 152 25.92 29.20 12.04
CA LYS A 152 27.11 29.78 11.42
C LYS A 152 26.89 31.20 10.88
N LYS A 153 25.70 31.50 10.33
CA LYS A 153 25.34 32.86 9.89
C LYS A 153 25.12 33.85 11.03
N LYS A 154 24.79 33.36 12.24
CA LYS A 154 24.63 34.19 13.45
C LYS A 154 25.97 34.40 14.16
N GLU A 155 26.90 33.45 14.06
CA GLU A 155 28.27 33.56 14.60
C GLU A 155 29.24 34.33 13.69
N GLU A 156 28.98 34.42 12.38
CA GLU A 156 29.74 35.31 11.51
C GLU A 156 29.56 36.78 11.97
N PRO A 157 30.65 37.50 12.30
CA PRO A 157 30.52 38.88 12.74
C PRO A 157 29.86 39.69 11.62
N LYS A 158 28.71 40.31 11.92
CA LYS A 158 28.03 41.23 11.00
C LYS A 158 29.07 42.21 10.48
N LYS A 159 29.28 42.22 9.16
CA LYS A 159 30.14 43.22 8.51
C LYS A 159 29.55 44.59 8.85
N LEU A 160 30.20 45.31 9.76
CA LEU A 160 29.79 46.67 10.15
C LEU A 160 29.58 47.49 8.88
N SER A 161 28.45 48.21 8.83
CA SER A 161 28.15 49.16 7.75
C SER A 161 29.29 50.17 7.63
N LYS A 162 29.53 50.72 6.44
CA LYS A 162 30.53 51.79 6.24
C LYS A 162 30.37 52.89 7.29
N GLU A 163 29.12 53.27 7.56
CA GLU A 163 28.74 54.31 8.50
C GLU A 163 29.08 53.95 9.95
N GLU A 164 28.77 52.72 10.38
CA GLU A 164 29.12 52.23 11.73
C GLU A 164 30.64 52.13 11.93
N ARG A 165 31.39 51.76 10.88
CA ARG A 165 32.85 51.77 10.91
C ARG A 165 33.38 53.19 11.07
N PHE A 166 32.85 54.15 10.32
CA PHE A 166 33.24 55.56 10.42
C PHE A 166 32.94 56.13 11.81
N THR A 167 31.78 55.86 12.39
CA THR A 167 31.43 56.31 13.74
C THR A 167 32.38 55.72 14.79
N LYS A 168 32.76 54.45 14.65
CA LYS A 168 33.68 53.79 15.57
C LYS A 168 35.12 54.33 15.46
N ILE A 169 35.57 54.64 14.25
CA ILE A 169 36.86 55.31 14.01
C ILE A 169 36.83 56.72 14.63
N ARG A 170 35.76 57.49 14.39
CA ARG A 170 35.62 58.86 14.92
C ARG A 170 35.56 58.90 16.45
N ALA A 171 34.96 57.89 17.08
CA ALA A 171 34.94 57.75 18.54
C ALA A 171 36.33 57.44 19.11
N LEU A 172 37.06 56.50 18.50
CA LEU A 172 38.43 56.17 18.91
C LEU A 172 39.39 57.37 18.78
N VAL A 173 39.25 58.14 17.71
CA VAL A 173 40.04 59.36 17.47
C VAL A 173 39.70 60.47 18.48
N ASN A 174 38.47 60.51 18.99
CA ASN A 174 38.07 61.49 19.99
C ASN A 174 38.48 61.13 21.43
N ASP A 175 38.69 59.85 21.73
CA ASP A 175 39.19 59.37 23.04
C ASP A 175 40.72 59.49 23.21
N GLN A 176 41.45 59.87 22.14
CA GLN A 176 42.87 60.23 22.23
C GLN A 176 43.04 61.67 22.73
N MET A 177 44.00 61.89 23.62
CA MET A 177 44.28 63.20 24.23
C MET A 177 44.64 64.23 23.15
N GLU A 178 44.25 65.50 23.35
CA GLU A 178 44.44 66.59 22.38
C GLU A 178 45.90 66.78 21.91
N GLU A 179 46.86 66.33 22.71
CA GLU A 179 48.29 66.35 22.35
C GLU A 179 48.61 65.42 21.16
N GLU A 180 47.93 64.28 21.01
CA GLU A 180 48.13 63.39 19.85
C GLU A 180 47.41 63.91 18.60
N LYS A 181 46.34 64.71 18.75
CA LYS A 181 45.63 65.33 17.63
C LYS A 181 46.43 66.48 17.01
N SER A 182 47.15 67.26 17.81
CA SER A 182 48.03 68.31 17.29
C SER A 182 49.23 67.71 16.52
N MET A 183 49.80 66.60 17.02
CA MET A 183 50.89 65.91 16.33
C MET A 183 50.45 65.33 14.98
N LEU A 184 49.20 64.87 14.86
CA LEU A 184 48.66 64.30 13.62
C LEU A 184 48.34 65.39 12.58
N LEU A 185 47.92 66.58 13.02
CA LEU A 185 47.73 67.75 12.15
C LEU A 185 49.05 68.28 11.59
N ASP A 186 50.09 68.41 12.41
CA ASP A 186 51.45 68.80 11.96
C ASP A 186 52.01 67.81 10.92
N LEU A 187 51.72 66.51 11.09
CA LEU A 187 52.21 65.47 10.18
C LEU A 187 51.48 65.49 8.82
N MET A 188 50.17 65.79 8.81
CA MET A 188 49.40 65.97 7.57
C MET A 188 49.84 67.21 6.77
N GLU A 189 50.24 68.29 7.46
CA GLU A 189 50.75 69.52 6.84
C GLU A 189 52.15 69.33 6.25
N GLN A 190 52.98 68.45 6.84
CA GLN A 190 54.29 68.07 6.26
C GLN A 190 54.16 67.11 5.06
N GLU A 191 53.18 66.21 5.05
CA GLU A 191 52.98 65.25 3.95
C GLU A 191 52.05 65.73 2.83
N GLY A 192 51.49 66.94 2.93
CA GLY A 192 50.83 67.63 1.81
C GLY A 192 49.48 67.04 1.39
N PHE A 193 48.67 66.61 2.36
CA PHE A 193 47.28 66.18 2.13
C PHE A 193 46.27 67.33 2.25
#